data_AF-A0A7I4YEE7-F1
#
_entry.id   AF-A0A7I4YEE7-F1
#
_cell.length_a   1.000
_cell.length_b   1.000
_cell.length_c   1.000
_cell.angle_alpha   90.00
_cell.angle_beta   90.00
_cell.angle_gamma   90.00
#
_symmetry.space_group_name_H-M   'P 1'
#
loop_
_entity.id
_entity.type
_entity.pdbx_description
1 polymer ?
#
loop_
_entity_poly.entity_id
_entity_poly.type
_entity_poly.pdbx_seq_one_letter_code
_entity_poly.pdbx_strand_id
1 'polypeptide(L)'
;MLTTLLLAPLIAAAVALDGPLPVFSELGLSEAVVKQAFFTPSKDDIYSACESNLLNEAQQKFNSELGINTDFTWRNASSLAYAVNKLINAGADGMVKVCDARRDYAGVLLASYPFCVNRFYLLEQGGTDFNNAVTYVHLYKHLEFMCSTGFDVYQYNLPCIVGVTAHDDTYNACFYKFQQTIQNYPNMLCQASQTLVLCLENIFASACGMQTGWVECEMERLGYAYDCNGLQC
;
A
#
# COMPACT_ATOMS: atom_id res chain seq x y z
N MET A 1 45.67 -19.34 12.80
CA MET A 1 44.51 -18.63 13.38
C MET A 1 43.56 -18.34 12.24
N LEU A 2 42.54 -19.20 12.09
CA LEU A 2 41.49 -19.06 11.08
C LEU A 2 40.24 -18.62 11.84
N THR A 3 39.89 -17.35 11.74
CA THR A 3 38.72 -16.80 12.43
C THR A 3 37.49 -17.16 11.61
N THR A 4 36.81 -18.22 12.00
CA THR A 4 35.52 -18.62 11.42
C THR A 4 34.49 -17.57 11.81
N LEU A 5 34.08 -16.71 10.88
CA LEU A 5 32.89 -15.87 11.06
C LEU A 5 31.68 -16.79 11.12
N LEU A 6 31.12 -16.95 12.31
CA LEU A 6 29.76 -17.44 12.50
C LEU A 6 28.80 -16.40 11.93
N LEU A 7 28.33 -16.63 10.69
CA LEU A 7 27.08 -16.04 10.22
C LEU A 7 25.98 -16.56 11.14
N ALA A 8 25.51 -15.68 12.03
CA ALA A 8 24.29 -15.95 12.78
C ALA A 8 23.16 -16.17 11.77
N PRO A 9 22.35 -17.24 11.91
CA PRO A 9 21.14 -17.37 11.12
C PRO A 9 20.21 -16.26 11.61
N LEU A 10 20.04 -15.21 10.80
CA LEU A 10 18.89 -14.33 10.98
C LEU A 10 17.65 -15.22 10.82
N ILE A 11 16.91 -15.37 11.90
CA ILE A 11 15.56 -15.93 11.88
C ILE A 11 14.75 -14.97 11.01
N ALA A 12 14.62 -15.31 9.73
CA ALA A 12 13.88 -14.56 8.74
C ALA A 12 12.39 -14.72 9.08
N ALA A 13 11.78 -13.70 9.70
CA ALA A 13 10.34 -13.57 9.65
C ALA A 13 9.99 -13.34 8.18
N ALA A 14 9.40 -14.34 7.53
CA ALA A 14 8.86 -14.18 6.19
C ALA A 14 7.78 -13.10 6.24
N VAL A 15 7.90 -12.09 5.38
CA VAL A 15 6.81 -11.16 5.09
C VAL A 15 5.75 -11.99 4.37
N ALA A 16 4.64 -12.27 5.03
CA ALA A 16 3.44 -12.79 4.40
C ALA A 16 2.49 -11.61 4.29
N LEU A 17 2.19 -11.19 3.06
CA LEU A 17 1.20 -10.15 2.83
C LEU A 17 -0.18 -10.81 2.73
N ASP A 18 -1.09 -10.51 3.66
CA ASP A 18 -2.46 -11.03 3.59
C ASP A 18 -3.33 -10.17 2.64
N GLY A 19 -3.02 -10.26 1.34
CA GLY A 19 -3.83 -9.72 0.26
C GLY A 19 -3.09 -8.84 -0.73
N PRO A 20 -3.82 -8.31 -1.73
CA PRO A 20 -3.23 -7.56 -2.82
C PRO A 20 -2.86 -6.11 -2.48
N LEU A 21 -3.43 -5.54 -1.42
CA LEU A 21 -3.04 -4.22 -0.95
C LEU A 21 -2.00 -4.40 0.16
N PRO A 22 -0.77 -3.87 0.00
CA PRO A 22 0.30 -4.08 0.97
C PRO A 22 -0.02 -3.38 2.29
N VAL A 23 0.24 -4.07 3.40
CA VAL A 23 0.18 -3.49 4.74
C VAL A 23 1.60 -3.29 5.25
N PHE A 24 2.02 -2.04 5.47
CA PHE A 24 3.44 -1.75 5.76
C PHE A 24 3.94 -2.36 7.08
N SER A 25 3.05 -2.62 8.04
CA SER A 25 3.42 -3.35 9.26
C SER A 25 3.88 -4.79 8.97
N GLU A 26 3.45 -5.40 7.87
CA GLU A 26 3.90 -6.73 7.44
C GLU A 26 5.32 -6.70 6.89
N LEU A 27 5.76 -5.55 6.35
CA LEU A 27 7.13 -5.37 5.86
C LEU A 27 8.16 -5.37 6.99
N GLY A 28 7.77 -5.39 8.26
CA GLY A 28 8.70 -5.53 9.39
C GLY A 28 9.77 -4.43 9.49
N LEU A 29 9.56 -3.26 8.88
CA LEU A 29 10.46 -2.13 8.95
C LEU A 29 10.32 -1.43 10.31
N SER A 30 11.45 -1.08 10.93
CA SER A 30 11.42 -0.32 12.18
C SER A 30 10.97 1.12 11.93
N GLU A 31 10.27 1.74 12.89
CA GLU A 31 9.78 3.12 12.77
C GLU A 31 10.90 4.12 12.41
N ALA A 32 12.11 3.92 12.94
CA ALA A 32 13.28 4.73 12.61
C ALA A 32 13.67 4.64 11.13
N VAL A 33 13.64 3.44 10.55
CA VAL A 33 13.94 3.20 9.14
C VAL A 33 12.86 3.80 8.25
N VAL A 34 11.59 3.59 8.60
CA VAL A 34 10.48 4.15 7.82
C VAL A 34 10.52 5.68 7.86
N LYS A 35 10.76 6.28 9.03
CA LYS A 35 10.98 7.72 9.12
C LYS A 35 12.16 8.16 8.25
N GLN A 36 13.28 7.45 8.25
CA GLN A 36 14.42 7.86 7.43
C GLN A 36 14.15 7.76 5.92
N ALA A 37 13.43 6.73 5.47
CA ALA A 37 13.16 6.48 4.06
C ALA A 37 12.08 7.43 3.48
N PHE A 38 11.02 7.70 4.23
CA PHE A 38 9.80 8.34 3.73
C PHE A 38 9.57 9.78 4.24
N PHE A 39 10.44 10.31 5.11
CA PHE A 39 10.25 11.64 5.70
C PHE A 39 10.67 12.79 4.78
N THR A 40 11.23 12.53 3.60
CA THR A 40 11.55 13.60 2.65
C THR A 40 10.26 14.08 1.98
N PRO A 41 9.80 15.32 2.20
CA PRO A 41 8.66 15.87 1.48
C PRO A 41 9.04 16.06 0.02
N SER A 42 8.10 15.82 -0.89
CA SER A 42 8.28 16.21 -2.29
C SER A 42 8.36 17.73 -2.36
N LYS A 43 9.18 18.28 -3.27
CA LYS A 43 9.20 19.72 -3.53
C LYS A 43 7.87 20.24 -4.09
N ASP A 44 7.04 19.33 -4.60
CA ASP A 44 5.73 19.60 -5.17
C ASP A 44 4.58 19.31 -4.19
N ASP A 45 4.88 19.04 -2.90
CA ASP A 45 3.84 18.82 -1.90
C ASP A 45 3.04 20.12 -1.66
N ILE A 46 1.75 20.07 -1.97
CA ILE A 46 0.83 21.18 -1.76
C ILE A 46 0.34 21.13 -0.32
N TYR A 47 0.81 22.07 0.50
CA TYR A 47 0.31 22.29 1.85
C TYR A 47 -0.99 23.10 1.80
N SER A 48 -2.13 22.41 1.89
CA SER A 48 -3.42 23.01 2.23
C SER A 48 -4.02 22.27 3.42
N ALA A 49 -4.99 22.88 4.09
CA ALA A 49 -5.63 22.29 5.25
C ALA A 49 -6.56 21.16 4.83
N CYS A 50 -6.32 19.95 5.34
CA CYS A 50 -7.36 18.93 5.37
C CYS A 50 -8.46 19.35 6.34
N GLU A 51 -9.72 19.21 5.92
CA GLU A 51 -10.88 19.39 6.79
C GLU A 51 -11.09 18.12 7.63
N SER A 52 -10.52 18.07 8.84
CA SER A 52 -10.50 16.85 9.67
C SER A 52 -11.89 16.28 9.94
N ASN A 53 -12.92 17.13 10.03
CA ASN A 53 -14.30 16.69 10.19
C ASN A 53 -14.80 15.92 8.96
N LEU A 54 -14.51 16.42 7.75
CA LEU A 54 -14.86 15.72 6.51
C LEU A 54 -14.08 14.41 6.36
N LEU A 55 -12.82 14.37 6.78
CA LEU A 55 -12.04 13.12 6.79
C LEU A 55 -12.67 12.07 7.71
N ASN A 56 -13.08 12.46 8.92
CA ASN A 56 -13.73 11.55 9.85
C ASN A 56 -15.09 11.07 9.32
N GLU A 57 -15.89 11.97 8.75
CA GLU A 57 -17.17 11.63 8.12
C GLU A 57 -16.99 10.67 6.94
N ALA A 58 -16.07 10.98 6.02
CA ALA A 58 -15.75 10.15 4.87
C ALA A 58 -15.30 8.75 5.31
N GLN A 59 -14.43 8.66 6.32
CA GLN A 59 -13.94 7.38 6.84
C GLN A 59 -15.07 6.56 7.48
N GLN A 60 -15.92 7.18 8.29
CA GLN A 60 -17.05 6.48 8.92
C GLN A 60 -18.04 5.98 7.86
N LYS A 61 -18.33 6.79 6.85
CA LYS A 61 -19.19 6.40 5.73
C LYS A 61 -18.60 5.21 4.97
N PHE A 62 -17.32 5.30 4.58
CA PHE A 62 -16.60 4.20 3.92
C PHE A 62 -16.72 2.89 4.71
N ASN A 63 -16.42 2.93 6.01
CA ASN A 63 -16.49 1.74 6.86
C ASN A 63 -17.92 1.18 6.96
N SER A 64 -18.91 2.07 7.13
CA SER A 64 -20.32 1.69 7.25
C SER A 64 -20.83 1.01 5.99
N GLU A 65 -20.49 1.53 4.81
CA GLU A 65 -20.89 0.95 3.53
C GLU A 65 -20.29 -0.43 3.33
N LEU A 66 -19.02 -0.60 3.70
CA LEU A 66 -18.35 -1.89 3.63
C LEU A 66 -18.87 -2.88 4.68
N GLY A 67 -19.49 -2.41 5.75
CA GLY A 67 -19.92 -3.24 6.89
C GLY A 67 -18.73 -3.70 7.73
N ILE A 68 -17.67 -2.89 7.79
CA ILE A 68 -16.47 -3.12 8.62
C ILE A 68 -16.55 -2.23 9.88
N ASN A 69 -15.60 -2.41 10.81
CA ASN A 69 -15.60 -1.62 12.05
C ASN A 69 -15.49 -0.12 11.75
N THR A 70 -16.47 0.66 12.20
CA THR A 70 -16.52 2.12 12.00
C THR A 70 -15.41 2.87 12.71
N ASP A 71 -14.78 2.26 13.73
CA ASP A 71 -13.66 2.83 14.47
C ASP A 71 -12.31 2.65 13.76
N PHE A 72 -12.29 1.99 12.59
CA PHE A 72 -11.09 1.94 11.76
C PHE A 72 -10.84 3.27 11.05
N THR A 73 -9.63 3.77 11.18
CA THR A 73 -9.19 5.09 10.69
C THR A 73 -7.74 4.99 10.23
N TRP A 74 -7.16 6.11 9.82
CA TRP A 74 -5.73 6.24 9.58
C TRP A 74 -4.85 5.92 10.79
N ARG A 75 -5.39 5.92 12.02
CA ARG A 75 -4.63 5.59 13.24
C ARG A 75 -4.36 4.09 13.39
N ASN A 76 -5.19 3.26 12.77
CA ASN A 76 -5.17 1.79 12.78
C ASN A 76 -5.39 1.26 11.36
N ALA A 77 -4.68 1.86 10.41
CA ALA A 77 -4.79 1.62 8.99
C ALA A 77 -4.46 0.18 8.58
N SER A 78 -3.60 -0.52 9.33
CA SER A 78 -3.36 -1.95 9.06
C SER A 78 -4.65 -2.76 9.21
N SER A 79 -5.42 -2.54 10.29
CA SER A 79 -6.72 -3.22 10.48
C SER A 79 -7.75 -2.83 9.43
N LEU A 80 -7.75 -1.56 9.02
CA LEU A 80 -8.58 -1.07 7.92
C LEU A 80 -8.24 -1.81 6.60
N ALA A 81 -6.95 -1.86 6.24
CA ALA A 81 -6.48 -2.50 5.02
C ALA A 81 -6.78 -4.00 5.00
N TYR A 82 -6.59 -4.72 6.10
CA TYR A 82 -6.99 -6.13 6.21
C TYR A 82 -8.48 -6.34 5.97
N ALA A 83 -9.33 -5.49 6.54
CA ALA A 83 -10.77 -5.59 6.37
C ALA A 83 -11.19 -5.33 4.91
N VAL A 84 -10.53 -4.39 4.23
CA VAL A 84 -10.73 -4.11 2.80
C VAL A 84 -10.23 -5.26 1.93
N ASN A 85 -9.01 -5.76 2.15
CA ASN A 85 -8.45 -6.92 1.44
C ASN A 85 -9.37 -8.14 1.55
N LYS A 86 -9.93 -8.40 2.74
CA LYS A 86 -10.88 -9.49 2.94
C LYS A 86 -12.12 -9.38 2.04
N LEU A 87 -12.62 -8.17 1.81
CA LEU A 87 -13.75 -7.94 0.91
C LEU A 87 -13.36 -8.14 -0.55
N ILE A 88 -12.22 -7.61 -0.97
CA ILE A 88 -11.70 -7.79 -2.35
C ILE A 88 -11.45 -9.28 -2.63
N ASN A 89 -10.80 -9.98 -1.71
CA ASN A 89 -10.47 -11.41 -1.84
C ASN A 89 -11.71 -12.32 -1.88
N ALA A 90 -12.88 -11.84 -1.45
CA ALA A 90 -14.12 -12.59 -1.54
C ALA A 90 -14.66 -12.69 -2.98
N GLY A 91 -14.19 -11.83 -3.89
CA GLY A 91 -14.54 -11.85 -5.31
C GLY A 91 -14.99 -10.49 -5.85
N ALA A 92 -15.39 -10.50 -7.12
CA ALA A 92 -15.69 -9.27 -7.88
C ALA A 92 -16.77 -8.40 -7.23
N ASP A 93 -17.81 -8.99 -6.62
CA ASP A 93 -18.85 -8.24 -5.91
C ASP A 93 -18.28 -7.46 -4.70
N GLY A 94 -17.35 -8.06 -3.97
CA GLY A 94 -16.67 -7.42 -2.85
C GLY A 94 -15.76 -6.29 -3.33
N MET A 95 -15.04 -6.49 -4.44
CA MET A 95 -14.25 -5.45 -5.08
C MET A 95 -15.11 -4.28 -5.57
N VAL A 96 -16.22 -4.54 -6.27
CA VAL A 96 -17.19 -3.49 -6.70
C VAL A 96 -17.69 -2.69 -5.50
N LYS A 97 -18.05 -3.38 -4.41
CA LYS A 97 -18.51 -2.73 -3.18
C LYS A 97 -17.44 -1.80 -2.58
N VAL A 98 -16.18 -2.24 -2.56
CA VAL A 98 -15.04 -1.42 -2.14
C VAL A 98 -14.86 -0.20 -3.04
N CYS A 99 -14.99 -0.37 -4.35
CA CYS A 99 -14.86 0.72 -5.31
C CYS A 99 -15.99 1.75 -5.22
N ASP A 100 -17.23 1.33 -4.99
CA ASP A 100 -18.34 2.23 -4.73
C ASP A 100 -18.12 3.04 -3.45
N ALA A 101 -17.71 2.38 -2.35
CA ALA A 101 -17.41 3.07 -1.10
C ALA A 101 -16.23 4.05 -1.26
N ARG A 102 -15.19 3.68 -2.02
CA ARG A 102 -14.06 4.57 -2.31
C ARG A 102 -14.47 5.80 -3.12
N ARG A 103 -15.34 5.62 -4.13
CA ARG A 103 -15.89 6.74 -4.91
C ARG A 103 -16.57 7.74 -3.98
N ASP A 104 -17.40 7.24 -3.08
CA ASP A 104 -18.14 8.08 -2.15
C ASP A 104 -17.23 8.73 -1.09
N TYR A 105 -16.23 8.01 -0.59
CA TYR A 105 -15.19 8.56 0.29
C TYR A 105 -14.50 9.77 -0.34
N ALA A 106 -14.06 9.64 -1.60
CA ALA A 106 -13.48 10.75 -2.35
C ALA A 106 -14.51 11.86 -2.63
N GLY A 107 -15.78 11.50 -2.84
CA GLY A 107 -16.89 12.42 -3.06
C GLY A 107 -17.24 13.28 -1.83
N VAL A 108 -17.07 12.75 -0.61
CA VAL A 108 -17.22 13.54 0.63
C VAL A 108 -16.06 14.52 0.80
N LEU A 109 -14.84 14.08 0.49
CA LEU A 109 -13.63 14.89 0.66
C LEU A 109 -13.45 15.95 -0.43
N LEU A 110 -13.95 15.72 -1.65
CA LEU A 110 -13.82 16.64 -2.79
C LEU A 110 -12.37 17.16 -2.95
N ALA A 111 -12.20 18.47 -2.99
CA ALA A 111 -10.90 19.13 -3.11
C ALA A 111 -9.98 18.91 -1.89
N SER A 112 -10.52 18.48 -0.73
CA SER A 112 -9.73 18.17 0.46
C SER A 112 -9.04 16.81 0.40
N TYR A 113 -9.45 15.92 -0.52
CA TYR A 113 -8.91 14.55 -0.63
C TYR A 113 -7.37 14.48 -0.68
N PRO A 114 -6.65 15.19 -1.59
CA PRO A 114 -5.19 15.08 -1.66
C PRO A 114 -4.47 15.64 -0.42
N PHE A 115 -5.13 16.50 0.37
CA PHE A 115 -4.57 17.05 1.60
C PHE A 115 -4.84 16.15 2.81
N CYS A 116 -5.97 15.43 2.80
CA CYS A 116 -6.34 14.50 3.87
C CYS A 116 -5.68 13.14 3.73
N VAL A 117 -5.56 12.62 2.50
CA VAL A 117 -4.82 11.38 2.19
C VAL A 117 -3.35 11.73 1.97
N ASN A 118 -2.73 12.30 3.01
CA ASN A 118 -1.36 12.78 3.01
C ASN A 118 -0.66 12.37 4.32
N ARG A 119 0.45 11.64 4.23
CA ARG A 119 1.13 11.12 5.42
C ARG A 119 1.62 12.21 6.37
N PHE A 120 2.05 13.37 5.87
CA PHE A 120 2.57 14.45 6.70
C PHE A 120 1.45 15.06 7.55
N TYR A 121 0.31 15.34 6.93
CA TYR A 121 -0.88 15.79 7.66
C TYR A 121 -1.30 14.78 8.73
N LEU A 122 -1.39 13.48 8.38
CA LEU A 122 -1.81 12.43 9.32
C LEU A 122 -0.85 12.29 10.51
N LEU A 123 0.46 12.36 10.26
CA LEU A 123 1.48 12.30 11.31
C LEU A 123 1.45 13.54 12.22
N GLU A 124 1.18 14.73 11.67
CA GLU A 124 1.04 15.97 12.44
C GLU A 124 -0.14 15.94 13.42
N GLN A 125 -1.20 15.19 13.11
CA GLN A 125 -2.34 15.00 14.03
C GLN A 125 -1.99 14.14 15.27
N GLY A 126 -0.81 13.52 15.31
CA GLY A 126 -0.34 12.66 16.40
C GLY A 126 -1.16 11.37 16.56
N GLY A 127 -0.78 10.51 17.50
CA GLY A 127 -1.51 9.27 17.87
C GLY A 127 -1.71 8.26 16.74
N THR A 128 -0.76 8.23 15.80
CA THR A 128 -0.53 7.17 14.81
C THR A 128 0.98 6.96 14.71
N ASP A 129 1.39 5.83 14.15
CA ASP A 129 2.78 5.58 13.76
C ASP A 129 2.95 5.74 12.25
N PHE A 130 4.20 5.72 11.81
CA PHE A 130 4.53 5.89 10.39
C PHE A 130 3.95 4.75 9.53
N ASN A 131 3.93 3.51 10.04
CA ASN A 131 3.42 2.36 9.30
C ASN A 131 1.94 2.52 8.97
N ASN A 132 1.14 2.97 9.93
CA ASN A 132 -0.28 3.23 9.72
C ASN A 132 -0.51 4.42 8.78
N ALA A 133 0.24 5.52 8.94
CA ALA A 133 0.12 6.67 8.05
C ALA A 133 0.43 6.31 6.57
N VAL A 134 1.48 5.54 6.32
CA VAL A 134 1.85 5.08 4.98
C VAL A 134 0.86 4.06 4.44
N THR A 135 0.47 3.06 5.25
CA THR A 135 -0.54 2.06 4.87
C THR A 135 -1.84 2.74 4.45
N TYR A 136 -2.28 3.76 5.19
CA TYR A 136 -3.49 4.52 4.86
C TYR A 136 -3.41 5.21 3.50
N VAL A 137 -2.30 5.91 3.24
CA VAL A 137 -2.09 6.61 1.96
C VAL A 137 -1.99 5.61 0.81
N HIS A 138 -1.21 4.52 0.96
CA HIS A 138 -1.10 3.46 -0.04
C HIS A 138 -2.46 2.81 -0.33
N LEU A 139 -3.23 2.46 0.71
CA LEU A 139 -4.56 1.89 0.57
C LEU A 139 -5.44 2.73 -0.38
N TYR A 140 -5.60 4.02 -0.10
CA TYR A 140 -6.48 4.86 -0.92
C TYR A 140 -5.90 5.17 -2.30
N LYS A 141 -4.56 5.23 -2.46
CA LYS A 141 -3.93 5.37 -3.79
C LYS A 141 -4.09 4.13 -4.65
N HIS A 142 -3.96 2.95 -4.06
CA HIS A 142 -4.17 1.70 -4.77
C HIS A 142 -5.64 1.53 -5.14
N LEU A 143 -6.57 1.81 -4.21
CA LEU A 143 -8.01 1.81 -4.51
C LEU A 143 -8.38 2.86 -5.57
N GLU A 144 -7.73 4.03 -5.59
CA GLU A 144 -7.96 5.04 -6.62
C GLU A 144 -7.69 4.51 -8.02
N PHE A 145 -6.56 3.84 -8.22
CA PHE A 145 -6.21 3.26 -9.52
C PHE A 145 -7.03 2.01 -9.83
N MET A 146 -7.08 1.07 -8.89
CA MET A 146 -7.81 -0.19 -9.02
C MET A 146 -9.29 0.05 -9.35
N CYS A 147 -9.92 1.05 -8.74
CA CYS A 147 -11.34 1.37 -8.96
C CYS A 147 -11.59 2.33 -10.12
N SER A 148 -10.57 2.67 -10.90
CA SER A 148 -10.69 3.52 -12.09
C SER A 148 -10.01 2.85 -13.29
N THR A 149 -8.82 3.32 -13.68
CA THR A 149 -8.08 2.86 -14.85
C THR A 149 -7.78 1.36 -14.82
N GLY A 150 -7.51 0.79 -13.63
CA GLY A 150 -7.19 -0.62 -13.47
C GLY A 150 -8.40 -1.55 -13.39
N PHE A 151 -9.62 -1.02 -13.28
CA PHE A 151 -10.79 -1.77 -12.82
C PHE A 151 -11.10 -3.00 -13.65
N ASP A 152 -11.25 -2.83 -14.97
CA ASP A 152 -11.66 -3.93 -15.85
C ASP A 152 -10.64 -5.08 -15.85
N VAL A 153 -9.36 -4.75 -15.89
CA VAL A 153 -8.26 -5.73 -15.88
C VAL A 153 -8.18 -6.43 -14.53
N TYR A 154 -8.27 -5.66 -13.44
CA TYR A 154 -8.15 -6.17 -12.08
C TYR A 154 -9.33 -7.07 -11.73
N GLN A 155 -10.56 -6.62 -11.97
CA GLN A 155 -11.78 -7.39 -11.72
C GLN A 155 -11.80 -8.71 -12.51
N TYR A 156 -11.42 -8.66 -13.79
CA TYR A 156 -11.38 -9.84 -14.64
C TYR A 156 -10.35 -10.88 -14.17
N ASN A 157 -9.18 -10.42 -13.71
CA ASN A 157 -8.09 -11.29 -13.29
C ASN A 157 -8.04 -11.55 -11.77
N LEU A 158 -9.02 -11.05 -11.00
CA LEU A 158 -9.03 -11.11 -9.55
C LEU A 158 -8.76 -12.52 -8.98
N PRO A 159 -9.36 -13.62 -9.48
CA PRO A 159 -9.03 -14.96 -8.97
C PRO A 159 -7.55 -15.34 -9.15
N CYS A 160 -6.93 -14.91 -10.26
CA CYS A 160 -5.50 -15.15 -10.50
C CYS A 160 -4.64 -14.30 -9.57
N ILE A 161 -4.97 -13.01 -9.42
CA ILE A 161 -4.26 -12.07 -8.56
C ILE A 161 -4.27 -12.59 -7.11
N VAL A 162 -5.45 -12.92 -6.58
CA VAL A 162 -5.59 -13.50 -5.24
C VAL A 162 -4.77 -14.79 -5.09
N GLY A 163 -4.79 -15.65 -6.12
CA GLY A 163 -4.00 -16.88 -6.13
C GLY A 163 -2.49 -16.64 -6.02
N VAL A 164 -1.95 -15.66 -6.76
CA VAL A 164 -0.53 -15.27 -6.68
C VAL A 164 -0.19 -14.71 -5.30
N THR A 165 -0.99 -13.78 -4.79
CA THR A 165 -0.73 -13.12 -3.50
C THR A 165 -0.78 -14.09 -2.30
N ALA A 166 -1.64 -15.11 -2.34
CA ALA A 166 -1.81 -16.05 -1.22
C ALA A 166 -0.75 -17.16 -1.14
N HIS A 167 -0.06 -17.48 -2.25
CA HIS A 167 0.69 -18.74 -2.37
C HIS A 167 2.05 -18.64 -3.07
N ASP A 168 2.50 -17.45 -3.47
CA ASP A 168 3.75 -17.31 -4.21
C ASP A 168 4.90 -16.80 -3.33
N ASP A 169 5.86 -17.68 -3.03
CA ASP A 169 7.12 -17.33 -2.38
C ASP A 169 7.88 -16.24 -3.16
N THR A 170 7.71 -16.18 -4.48
CA THR A 170 8.30 -15.16 -5.37
C THR A 170 7.65 -13.80 -5.16
N TYR A 171 6.32 -13.76 -4.96
CA TYR A 171 5.60 -12.52 -4.63
C TYR A 171 6.11 -11.96 -3.31
N ASN A 172 6.15 -12.80 -2.27
CA ASN A 172 6.69 -12.41 -0.96
C ASN A 172 8.19 -12.03 -1.05
N ALA A 173 8.96 -12.68 -1.94
CA ALA A 173 10.37 -12.36 -2.15
C ALA A 173 10.59 -10.94 -2.72
N CYS A 174 9.66 -10.41 -3.52
CA CYS A 174 9.74 -9.02 -4.00
C CYS A 174 9.73 -8.04 -2.81
N PHE A 175 8.77 -8.19 -1.91
CA PHE A 175 8.63 -7.34 -0.73
C PHE A 175 9.74 -7.58 0.30
N TYR A 176 10.20 -8.82 0.45
CA TYR A 176 11.36 -9.12 1.28
C TYR A 176 12.64 -8.42 0.79
N LYS A 177 12.89 -8.46 -0.52
CA LYS A 177 14.05 -7.76 -1.11
C LYS A 177 13.95 -6.24 -0.93
N PHE A 178 12.75 -5.69 -1.12
CA PHE A 178 12.47 -4.29 -0.81
C PHE A 178 12.79 -3.98 0.65
N GLN A 179 12.19 -4.71 1.58
CA GLN A 179 12.40 -4.56 3.03
C GLN A 179 13.89 -4.59 3.37
N GLN A 180 14.62 -5.62 2.94
CA GLN A 180 16.05 -5.74 3.23
C GLN A 180 16.85 -4.56 2.71
N THR A 181 16.52 -4.07 1.52
CA THR A 181 17.21 -2.93 0.93
C THR A 181 16.98 -1.68 1.76
N ILE A 182 15.73 -1.40 2.13
CA ILE A 182 15.37 -0.23 2.93
C ILE A 182 15.92 -0.32 4.36
N GLN A 183 15.91 -1.51 4.96
CA GLN A 183 16.43 -1.74 6.31
C GLN A 183 17.94 -1.43 6.41
N ASN A 184 18.70 -1.77 5.36
CA ASN A 184 20.14 -1.54 5.32
C ASN A 184 20.52 -0.18 4.73
N TYR A 185 19.72 0.33 3.79
CA TYR A 185 19.98 1.55 3.04
C TYR A 185 18.69 2.38 2.84
N PRO A 186 18.19 3.06 3.89
CA PRO A 186 16.93 3.81 3.82
C PRO A 186 16.90 4.90 2.74
N ASN A 187 18.07 5.45 2.38
CA ASN A 187 18.23 6.45 1.32
C ASN A 187 18.08 5.89 -0.10
N MET A 188 17.96 4.56 -0.27
CA MET A 188 17.74 3.91 -1.56
C MET A 188 16.25 3.67 -1.85
N LEU A 189 15.33 4.38 -1.18
CA LEU A 189 13.89 4.16 -1.30
C LEU A 189 13.42 4.01 -2.75
N CYS A 190 13.76 4.95 -3.62
CA CYS A 190 13.28 4.91 -5.01
C CYS A 190 13.93 3.81 -5.87
N GLN A 191 15.17 3.44 -5.58
CA GLN A 191 15.83 2.32 -6.28
C GLN A 191 15.25 0.98 -5.84
N ALA A 192 14.99 0.83 -4.54
CA ALA A 192 14.31 -0.33 -3.98
C ALA A 192 12.87 -0.44 -4.50
N SER A 193 12.14 0.68 -4.55
CA SER A 193 10.77 0.75 -5.07
C SER A 193 10.74 0.40 -6.56
N GLN A 194 11.67 0.91 -7.38
CA GLN A 194 11.78 0.52 -8.79
C GLN A 194 12.02 -0.99 -8.95
N THR A 195 12.82 -1.58 -8.06
CA THR A 195 13.05 -3.02 -8.07
C THR A 195 11.79 -3.80 -7.67
N LEU A 196 11.02 -3.29 -6.71
CA LEU A 196 9.77 -3.88 -6.26
C LEU A 196 8.72 -3.87 -7.37
N VAL A 197 8.43 -2.71 -7.98
CA VAL A 197 7.37 -2.60 -9.00
C VAL A 197 7.64 -3.49 -10.22
N LEU A 198 8.89 -3.57 -10.68
CA LEU A 198 9.27 -4.47 -11.79
C LEU A 198 9.24 -5.95 -11.39
N CYS A 199 9.52 -6.27 -10.13
CA CYS A 199 9.41 -7.64 -9.63
C CYS A 199 7.95 -8.11 -9.69
N LEU A 200 7.03 -7.27 -9.22
CA LEU A 200 5.60 -7.53 -9.24
C LEU A 200 5.07 -7.58 -10.68
N GLU A 201 5.47 -6.63 -11.54
CA GLU A 201 5.12 -6.63 -12.96
C GLU A 201 5.43 -7.98 -13.61
N ASN A 202 6.65 -8.48 -13.42
CA ASN A 202 7.10 -9.73 -14.03
C ASN A 202 6.33 -10.95 -13.52
N ILE A 203 6.04 -11.02 -12.22
CA ILE A 203 5.28 -12.12 -11.63
C ILE A 203 3.86 -12.14 -12.19
N PHE A 204 3.15 -11.01 -12.10
CA PHE A 204 1.76 -10.94 -12.54
C PHE A 204 1.62 -10.99 -14.07
N ALA A 205 2.59 -10.47 -14.83
CA ALA A 205 2.64 -10.64 -16.28
C ALA A 205 2.78 -12.11 -16.67
N SER A 206 3.60 -12.86 -15.95
CA SER A 206 3.84 -14.28 -16.21
C SER A 206 2.66 -15.16 -15.78
N ALA A 207 2.04 -14.86 -14.63
CA ALA A 207 0.98 -15.67 -14.05
C ALA A 207 -0.41 -15.32 -14.61
N CYS A 208 -0.71 -14.03 -14.74
CA CYS A 208 -2.05 -13.50 -15.03
C CYS A 208 -2.12 -12.68 -16.33
N GLY A 209 -1.03 -12.62 -17.10
CA GLY A 209 -0.94 -11.91 -18.38
C GLY A 209 -0.41 -10.48 -18.26
N MET A 210 0.18 -9.99 -19.37
CA MET A 210 0.92 -8.72 -19.41
C MET A 210 0.13 -7.50 -18.89
N GLN A 211 -1.17 -7.43 -19.18
CA GLN A 211 -2.02 -6.33 -18.73
C GLN A 211 -2.16 -6.31 -17.20
N THR A 212 -2.26 -7.49 -16.58
CA THR A 212 -2.30 -7.62 -15.12
C THR A 212 -0.95 -7.23 -14.51
N GLY A 213 0.16 -7.64 -15.13
CA GLY A 213 1.50 -7.21 -14.74
C GLY A 213 1.64 -5.69 -14.70
N TRP A 214 1.23 -5.01 -15.78
CA TRP A 214 1.26 -3.54 -15.84
C TRP A 214 0.36 -2.90 -14.78
N VAL A 215 -0.85 -3.43 -14.55
CA VAL A 215 -1.78 -2.91 -13.53
C VAL A 215 -1.18 -3.01 -12.12
N GLU A 216 -0.60 -4.14 -11.76
CA GLU A 216 0.01 -4.34 -10.44
C GLU A 216 1.26 -3.48 -10.26
N CYS A 217 2.04 -3.29 -11.32
CA CYS A 217 3.15 -2.34 -11.32
C CYS A 217 2.67 -0.90 -11.09
N GLU A 218 1.65 -0.45 -11.82
CA GLU A 218 1.13 0.92 -11.70
C GLU A 218 0.49 1.18 -10.32
N MET A 219 -0.18 0.19 -9.73
CA MET A 219 -0.71 0.30 -8.38
C MET A 219 0.39 0.66 -7.37
N GLU A 220 1.46 -0.12 -7.34
CA GLU A 220 2.58 0.16 -6.45
C GLU A 220 3.33 1.43 -6.82
N ARG A 221 3.52 1.70 -8.12
CA ARG A 221 4.13 2.96 -8.61
C ARG A 221 3.40 4.19 -8.06
N LEU A 222 2.07 4.14 -8.02
CA LEU A 222 1.22 5.20 -7.48
C LEU A 222 1.26 5.28 -5.95
N GLY A 223 1.41 4.15 -5.26
CA GLY A 223 1.65 4.12 -3.82
C GLY A 223 2.89 4.93 -3.42
N TYR A 224 3.97 4.80 -4.18
CA TYR A 224 5.25 5.50 -3.95
C TYR A 224 5.36 6.85 -4.68
N ALA A 225 4.31 7.33 -5.36
CA ALA A 225 4.43 8.50 -6.24
C ALA A 225 4.78 9.81 -5.52
N TYR A 226 4.51 9.94 -4.22
CA TYR A 226 4.94 11.11 -3.43
C TYR A 226 6.40 11.05 -2.99
N ASP A 227 6.98 9.84 -2.92
CA ASP A 227 8.37 9.62 -2.53
C ASP A 227 9.29 9.56 -3.74
N CYS A 228 8.78 9.01 -4.85
CA CYS A 228 9.56 8.54 -5.97
C CYS A 228 8.87 8.84 -7.30
N ASN A 229 8.98 10.09 -7.76
CA ASN A 229 8.30 10.58 -8.98
C ASN A 229 8.82 9.95 -10.29
N GLY A 230 9.93 9.21 -10.25
CA GLY A 230 10.61 8.65 -11.43
C GLY A 230 10.43 7.15 -11.64
N LEU A 231 9.54 6.50 -10.88
CA LEU A 231 9.29 5.07 -11.05
C LEU A 231 8.63 4.76 -12.39
N GLN A 232 8.94 3.59 -12.96
CA GLN A 232 8.45 3.16 -14.27
C GLN A 232 7.91 1.73 -14.27
N CYS A 233 6.85 1.59 -15.07
CA CYS A 233 6.23 0.42 -15.67
C CYS A 233 6.19 0.73 -17.18
#